data_AF-A0A350AH95-F1
#
_entry.id   AF-A0A350AH95-F1
#
_cell.length_a   1.000
_cell.length_b   1.000
_cell.length_c   1.000
_cell.angle_alpha   90.00
_cell.angle_beta   90.00
_cell.angle_gamma   90.00
#
_symmetry.space_group_name_H-M   'P 1'
#
loop_
_entity.id
_entity.type
_entity.pdbx_description
1 polymer ?
#
loop_
_entity_poly.entity_id
_entity_poly.type
_entity_poly.pdbx_seq_one_letter_code
_entity_poly.pdbx_strand_id
1 'polypeptide(L)'
;WPGPAFQAFGGLILGAITMALAVMVWRKMPKGRNRGWAVTAILVLGFILFRAVFDPAVSVIEANNPATSGNIGGFGLPILLSWPLGGVLAAGAAWIIGKTALGLRSDYLAIATLGIAEIVIAVLKNEDWLARGVKNVIGLPRPWPVPLEVNLQQDPAFLERAATIGMDPTMASTLWVKFLYAILFAVVLVIIFWLSERARHSPWGRMMR
;
A
#
# COMPACT_ATOMS: atom_id res chain seq x y z
N TRP A 1 4.52 -15.89 15.58
CA TRP A 1 3.11 -15.58 15.24
C TRP A 1 3.14 -14.71 13.99
N PRO A 2 2.26 -14.94 12.99
CA PRO A 2 2.20 -14.03 11.85
C PRO A 2 1.98 -12.61 12.37
N GLY A 3 2.76 -11.65 11.87
CA GLY A 3 2.77 -10.27 12.41
C GLY A 3 1.39 -9.61 12.39
N PRO A 4 1.17 -8.53 13.15
CA PRO A 4 -0.14 -7.86 13.25
C PRO A 4 -0.75 -7.50 11.89
N ALA A 5 0.07 -7.19 10.89
CA ALA A 5 -0.34 -6.99 9.51
C ALA A 5 -1.10 -8.19 8.91
N PHE A 6 -0.59 -9.41 9.10
CA PHE A 6 -1.25 -10.62 8.57
C PHE A 6 -2.61 -10.87 9.23
N GLN A 7 -2.75 -10.56 10.52
CA GLN A 7 -4.02 -10.69 11.22
C GLN A 7 -5.02 -9.64 10.72
N ALA A 8 -4.60 -8.39 10.55
CA ALA A 8 -5.45 -7.33 10.00
C ALA A 8 -5.94 -7.68 8.58
N PHE A 9 -5.04 -8.10 7.68
CA PHE A 9 -5.41 -8.54 6.34
C PHE A 9 -6.26 -9.82 6.33
N GLY A 10 -5.98 -10.76 7.24
CA GLY A 10 -6.82 -11.94 7.45
C GLY A 10 -8.25 -11.57 7.84
N GLY A 11 -8.41 -10.58 8.72
CA GLY A 11 -9.70 -9.98 9.05
C GLY A 11 -10.40 -9.45 7.79
N LEU A 12 -9.77 -8.58 7.01
CA LEU A 12 -10.36 -8.04 5.77
C LEU A 12 -10.81 -9.14 4.79
N ILE A 13 -10.01 -10.20 4.64
CA ILE A 13 -10.36 -11.35 3.80
C ILE A 13 -11.60 -12.06 4.35
N LEU A 14 -11.70 -12.28 5.67
CA LEU A 14 -12.90 -12.86 6.29
C LEU A 14 -14.15 -12.00 6.07
N GLY A 15 -14.01 -10.67 6.14
CA GLY A 15 -15.07 -9.73 5.80
C GLY A 15 -15.53 -9.87 4.34
N ALA A 16 -14.58 -9.93 3.40
CA ALA A 16 -14.87 -10.14 1.98
C ALA A 16 -15.54 -11.49 1.70
N ILE A 17 -15.07 -12.57 2.36
CA ILE A 17 -15.67 -13.91 2.26
C ILE A 17 -17.10 -13.89 2.80
N THR A 18 -17.34 -13.25 3.94
CA THR A 18 -18.68 -13.10 4.53
C THR A 18 -19.64 -12.44 3.54
N MET A 19 -19.21 -11.34 2.91
CA MET A 19 -20.02 -10.65 1.91
C MET A 19 -20.28 -11.52 0.68
N ALA A 20 -19.25 -12.21 0.18
CA ALA A 20 -19.40 -13.12 -0.96
C ALA A 20 -20.36 -14.28 -0.66
N LEU A 21 -20.29 -14.86 0.54
CA LEU A 21 -21.21 -15.90 1.00
C LEU A 21 -22.64 -15.37 1.10
N ALA A 22 -22.85 -14.20 1.68
CA ALA A 22 -24.15 -13.56 1.77
C ALA A 22 -24.78 -13.34 0.38
N VAL A 23 -24.00 -12.81 -0.58
CA VAL A 23 -24.43 -12.62 -1.97
C VAL A 23 -24.72 -13.96 -2.65
N MET A 24 -23.87 -14.98 -2.46
CA MET A 24 -24.05 -16.30 -3.05
C MET A 24 -25.33 -16.97 -2.54
N VAL A 25 -25.58 -16.94 -1.23
CA VAL A 25 -26.79 -17.50 -0.62
C VAL A 25 -28.03 -16.76 -1.08
N TRP A 26 -27.97 -15.42 -1.16
CA TRP A 26 -29.09 -14.63 -1.69
C TRP A 26 -29.45 -15.00 -3.14
N ARG A 27 -28.45 -15.29 -3.98
CA ARG A 27 -28.62 -15.66 -5.39
C ARG A 27 -29.09 -17.11 -5.58
N LYS A 28 -28.61 -18.05 -4.77
CA LYS A 28 -28.88 -19.50 -4.95
C LYS A 28 -30.12 -20.00 -4.22
N MET A 29 -30.52 -19.36 -3.11
CA MET A 29 -31.63 -19.85 -2.29
C MET A 29 -32.99 -19.38 -2.85
N PRO A 30 -34.02 -20.25 -2.88
CA PRO A 30 -35.35 -19.88 -3.38
C PRO A 30 -35.93 -18.70 -2.60
N LYS A 31 -36.78 -17.91 -3.28
CA LYS A 31 -37.41 -16.73 -2.70
C LYS A 31 -38.31 -17.15 -1.53
N GLY A 32 -37.97 -16.71 -0.32
CA GLY A 32 -38.74 -16.99 0.89
C GLY A 32 -38.16 -16.30 2.13
N ARG A 33 -38.89 -16.35 3.25
CA ARG A 33 -38.48 -15.73 4.53
C ARG A 33 -37.20 -16.36 5.09
N ASN A 34 -36.98 -17.65 4.86
CA ASN A 34 -35.77 -18.37 5.30
C ASN A 34 -34.50 -17.86 4.63
N ARG A 35 -34.59 -17.35 3.40
CA ARG A 35 -33.45 -16.70 2.71
C ARG A 35 -32.98 -15.45 3.45
N GLY A 36 -33.92 -14.63 3.92
CA GLY A 36 -33.61 -13.43 4.70
C GLY A 36 -32.87 -13.79 6.00
N TRP A 37 -33.41 -14.75 6.76
CA TRP A 37 -32.79 -15.21 8.01
C TRP A 37 -31.41 -15.82 7.79
N ALA A 38 -31.22 -16.62 6.73
CA ALA A 38 -29.93 -17.20 6.41
C ALA A 38 -28.87 -16.12 6.10
N VAL A 39 -29.21 -15.13 5.28
CA VAL A 39 -28.29 -14.03 4.96
C VAL A 39 -27.98 -13.18 6.19
N THR A 40 -28.99 -12.84 7.00
CA THR A 40 -28.77 -12.10 8.26
C THR A 40 -27.86 -12.88 9.20
N ALA A 41 -28.05 -14.19 9.37
CA ALA A 41 -27.20 -15.02 10.21
C ALA A 41 -25.75 -15.03 9.71
N ILE A 42 -25.53 -15.15 8.39
CA ILE A 42 -24.20 -15.10 7.78
C ILE A 42 -23.53 -13.74 8.06
N LEU A 43 -24.25 -12.64 7.87
CA LEU A 43 -23.70 -11.30 8.09
C LEU A 43 -23.36 -11.05 9.56
N VAL A 44 -24.22 -11.47 10.49
CA VAL A 44 -23.97 -11.30 11.94
C VAL A 44 -22.80 -12.16 12.40
N LEU A 45 -22.80 -13.46 12.06
CA LEU A 45 -21.70 -14.37 12.43
C LEU A 45 -20.38 -13.93 11.79
N GLY A 46 -20.41 -13.59 10.51
CA GLY A 46 -19.22 -13.14 9.80
C GLY A 46 -18.71 -11.79 10.33
N PHE A 47 -19.58 -10.87 10.75
CA PHE A 47 -19.18 -9.63 11.41
C PHE A 47 -18.47 -9.88 12.74
N ILE A 48 -18.99 -10.79 13.56
CA ILE A 48 -18.36 -11.17 14.84
C ILE A 48 -16.98 -11.78 14.58
N LEU A 49 -16.88 -12.72 13.63
CA LEU A 49 -15.61 -13.35 13.25
C LEU A 49 -14.60 -12.34 12.69
N PHE A 50 -15.07 -11.42 11.85
CA PHE A 50 -14.27 -10.32 11.31
C PHE A 50 -13.68 -9.48 12.45
N ARG A 51 -14.53 -8.97 13.35
CA ARG A 51 -14.11 -8.12 14.48
C ARG A 51 -13.14 -8.85 15.41
N ALA A 52 -13.40 -10.12 15.70
CA ALA A 52 -12.55 -10.94 16.57
C ALA A 52 -11.11 -11.10 16.06
N VAL A 53 -10.90 -11.04 14.73
CA VAL A 53 -9.56 -11.13 14.12
C VAL A 53 -8.97 -9.75 13.85
N PHE A 54 -9.80 -8.80 13.38
CA PHE A 54 -9.35 -7.49 12.92
C PHE A 54 -9.04 -6.52 14.07
N ASP A 55 -9.92 -6.43 15.08
CA ASP A 55 -9.78 -5.40 16.13
C ASP A 55 -8.54 -5.62 17.02
N PRO A 56 -8.16 -6.85 17.43
CA PRO A 56 -6.91 -7.07 18.15
C PRO A 56 -5.68 -6.68 17.33
N ALA A 57 -5.69 -6.93 16.02
CA ALA A 57 -4.58 -6.56 15.14
C ALA A 57 -4.43 -5.04 15.03
N VAL A 58 -5.54 -4.32 14.82
CA VAL A 58 -5.58 -2.85 14.76
C VAL A 58 -5.08 -2.23 16.06
N SER A 59 -5.59 -2.69 17.21
CA SER A 59 -5.19 -2.14 18.51
C SER A 59 -3.69 -2.31 18.78
N VAL A 60 -3.08 -3.44 18.39
CA VAL A 60 -1.63 -3.66 18.52
C VAL A 60 -0.84 -2.74 17.59
N ILE A 61 -1.31 -2.55 16.36
CA ILE A 61 -0.66 -1.67 15.39
C ILE A 61 -0.70 -0.22 15.91
N GLU A 62 -1.86 0.25 16.37
CA GLU A 62 -2.09 1.62 16.82
C GLU A 62 -1.47 1.93 18.19
N ALA A 63 -1.42 0.97 19.11
CA ALA A 63 -0.75 1.13 20.39
C ALA A 63 0.77 1.35 20.25
N ASN A 64 1.35 0.89 19.13
CA ASN A 64 2.76 1.11 18.86
C ASN A 64 3.02 2.55 18.40
N ASN A 65 3.94 3.24 19.10
CA ASN A 65 4.45 4.54 18.70
C ASN A 65 5.58 4.37 17.66
N PRO A 66 5.36 4.74 16.38
CA PRO A 66 6.38 4.57 15.34
C PRO A 66 7.64 5.40 15.57
N ALA A 67 7.54 6.46 16.37
CA ALA A 67 8.67 7.35 16.66
C ALA A 67 9.75 6.69 17.52
N THR A 68 9.38 5.72 18.36
CA THR A 68 10.32 5.03 19.27
C THR A 68 10.67 3.63 18.80
N SER A 69 9.70 2.93 18.21
CA SER A 69 9.79 1.48 17.99
C SER A 69 9.70 1.09 16.51
N GLY A 70 9.63 2.07 15.60
CA GLY A 70 9.45 1.83 14.17
C GLY A 70 8.05 1.30 13.81
N ASN A 71 7.83 0.97 12.54
CA ASN A 71 6.51 0.54 12.05
C ASN A 71 6.33 -0.98 12.11
N ILE A 72 5.39 -1.45 12.94
CA ILE A 72 5.03 -2.87 13.11
C ILE A 72 3.85 -3.28 12.21
N GLY A 73 3.17 -2.32 11.56
CA GLY A 73 1.97 -2.57 10.75
C GLY A 73 2.23 -3.14 9.34
N GLY A 74 3.48 -3.35 8.94
CA GLY A 74 3.84 -3.80 7.59
C GLY A 74 4.20 -5.29 7.51
N PHE A 75 4.16 -5.84 6.29
CA PHE A 75 4.60 -7.21 6.00
C PHE A 75 6.12 -7.44 6.05
N GLY A 76 6.91 -6.43 6.45
CA GLY A 76 8.38 -6.51 6.49
C GLY A 76 9.03 -6.66 5.11
N LEU A 77 8.30 -6.34 4.03
CA LEU A 77 8.82 -6.45 2.67
C LEU A 77 9.91 -5.39 2.42
N PRO A 78 10.94 -5.72 1.61
CA PRO A 78 11.90 -4.74 1.12
C PRO A 78 11.18 -3.55 0.46
N ILE A 79 11.62 -2.32 0.74
CA ILE A 79 10.98 -1.10 0.24
C ILE A 79 10.77 -1.13 -1.28
N LEU A 80 11.74 -1.64 -2.03
CA LEU A 80 11.66 -1.72 -3.49
C LEU A 80 10.52 -2.62 -3.99
N LEU A 81 10.11 -3.64 -3.22
CA LEU A 81 8.95 -4.48 -3.56
C LEU A 81 7.63 -3.83 -3.12
N SER A 82 7.69 -3.01 -2.07
CA SER A 82 6.52 -2.28 -1.56
C SER A 82 5.99 -1.24 -2.56
N TRP A 83 6.84 -0.59 -3.35
CA TRP A 83 6.37 0.42 -4.32
C TRP A 83 5.53 -0.18 -5.46
N PRO A 84 5.98 -1.21 -6.20
CA PRO A 84 5.14 -1.82 -7.23
C PRO A 84 3.87 -2.45 -6.65
N LEU A 85 3.95 -3.08 -5.48
CA LEU A 85 2.78 -3.66 -4.83
C LEU A 85 1.75 -2.58 -4.47
N GLY A 86 2.20 -1.45 -3.91
CA GLY A 86 1.35 -0.29 -3.67
C GLY A 86 0.73 0.25 -4.96
N GLY A 87 1.51 0.32 -6.04
CA GLY A 87 1.02 0.72 -7.37
C GLY A 87 -0.07 -0.22 -7.91
N VAL A 88 0.08 -1.53 -7.77
CA VAL A 88 -0.92 -2.52 -8.19
C VAL A 88 -2.20 -2.41 -7.37
N LEU A 89 -2.09 -2.25 -6.05
CA LEU A 89 -3.25 -2.04 -5.18
C LEU A 89 -3.98 -0.73 -5.51
N ALA A 90 -3.23 0.35 -5.73
CA ALA A 90 -3.79 1.64 -6.15
C ALA A 90 -4.47 1.54 -7.52
N ALA A 91 -3.88 0.83 -8.48
CA ALA A 91 -4.48 0.59 -9.79
C ALA A 91 -5.79 -0.21 -9.68
N GLY A 92 -5.84 -1.22 -8.81
CA GLY A 92 -7.06 -1.97 -8.52
C GLY A 92 -8.18 -1.09 -7.95
N ALA A 93 -7.85 -0.25 -6.96
CA ALA A 93 -8.81 0.71 -6.39
C ALA A 93 -9.29 1.72 -7.44
N ALA A 94 -8.37 2.30 -8.21
CA ALA A 94 -8.68 3.25 -9.29
C ALA A 94 -9.55 2.62 -10.38
N TRP A 95 -9.34 1.34 -10.71
CA TRP A 95 -10.17 0.61 -11.68
C TRP A 95 -11.61 0.44 -11.20
N ILE A 96 -11.82 0.07 -9.93
CA ILE A 96 -13.17 -0.06 -9.34
C ILE A 96 -13.88 1.30 -9.37
N ILE A 97 -13.18 2.34 -8.91
CA ILE A 97 -13.68 3.73 -8.91
C ILE A 97 -14.05 4.17 -10.33
N GLY A 98 -13.12 3.98 -11.28
CA GLY A 98 -13.32 4.33 -12.68
C GLY A 98 -14.54 3.62 -13.25
N LYS A 99 -14.69 2.32 -13.00
CA LYS A 99 -15.86 1.55 -13.46
C LYS A 99 -17.19 2.07 -12.92
N THR A 100 -17.20 2.57 -11.68
CA THR A 100 -18.41 3.20 -11.11
C THR A 100 -18.69 4.59 -11.66
N ALA A 101 -17.66 5.30 -12.12
CA ALA A 101 -17.77 6.67 -12.63
C ALA A 101 -17.99 6.74 -14.16
N LEU A 102 -17.61 5.70 -14.90
CA LEU A 102 -17.78 5.60 -16.35
C LEU A 102 -19.26 5.53 -16.71
N GLY A 103 -19.79 6.61 -17.28
CA GLY A 103 -21.20 6.75 -17.64
C GLY A 103 -21.86 8.04 -17.12
N LEU A 104 -21.16 8.79 -16.26
CA LEU A 104 -21.62 10.11 -15.83
C LEU A 104 -21.40 11.16 -16.92
N ARG A 105 -22.33 12.13 -17.00
CA ARG A 105 -22.16 13.37 -17.79
C ARG A 105 -20.92 14.13 -17.29
N SER A 106 -20.29 14.94 -18.14
CA SER A 106 -19.05 15.69 -17.81
C SER A 106 -19.09 16.39 -16.46
N ASP A 107 -20.21 17.06 -16.16
CA ASP A 107 -20.35 17.88 -14.95
C ASP A 107 -20.51 17.01 -13.70
N TYR A 108 -21.22 15.90 -13.84
CA TYR A 108 -21.38 14.92 -12.75
C TYR A 108 -20.10 14.10 -12.54
N LEU A 109 -19.33 13.85 -13.59
CA LEU A 109 -18.03 13.19 -13.49
C LEU A 109 -17.06 14.04 -12.67
N ALA A 110 -17.02 15.36 -12.92
CA ALA A 110 -16.19 16.28 -12.14
C ALA A 110 -16.55 16.26 -10.65
N ILE A 111 -17.84 16.36 -10.33
CA ILE A 111 -18.33 16.30 -8.94
C ILE A 111 -18.01 14.94 -8.29
N ALA A 112 -18.26 13.85 -9.01
CA ALA A 112 -18.02 12.50 -8.50
C ALA A 112 -16.54 12.24 -8.22
N THR A 113 -15.65 12.64 -9.12
CA THR A 113 -14.20 12.46 -8.94
C THR A 113 -13.66 13.27 -7.76
N LEU A 114 -14.13 14.50 -7.56
CA LEU A 114 -13.79 15.30 -6.38
C LEU A 114 -14.29 14.62 -5.10
N GLY A 115 -15.54 14.18 -5.06
CA GLY A 115 -16.09 13.48 -3.90
C GLY A 115 -15.35 12.20 -3.56
N ILE A 116 -14.98 11.40 -4.57
CA ILE A 116 -14.19 10.18 -4.37
C ILE A 116 -12.78 10.50 -3.87
N ALA A 117 -12.14 11.54 -4.40
CA ALA A 117 -10.82 11.96 -3.94
C ALA A 117 -10.84 12.34 -2.45
N GLU A 118 -11.85 13.10 -2.00
CA GLU A 118 -12.02 13.45 -0.59
C GLU A 118 -12.27 12.23 0.30
N ILE A 119 -13.05 11.24 -0.17
CA ILE A 119 -13.24 9.97 0.55
C ILE A 119 -11.91 9.24 0.70
N VAL A 120 -11.13 9.13 -0.38
CA VAL A 120 -9.82 8.45 -0.33
C VAL A 120 -8.87 9.17 0.63
N ILE A 121 -8.81 10.50 0.58
CA ILE A 121 -7.98 11.29 1.49
C ILE A 121 -8.44 11.12 2.94
N ALA A 122 -9.75 11.13 3.20
CA ALA A 122 -10.31 10.91 4.52
C ALA A 122 -9.95 9.52 5.06
N VAL A 123 -10.07 8.47 4.25
CA VAL A 123 -9.66 7.11 4.62
C VAL A 123 -8.17 7.07 4.93
N LEU A 124 -7.31 7.59 4.05
CA LEU A 124 -5.86 7.58 4.26
C LEU A 124 -5.42 8.37 5.50
N LYS A 125 -6.15 9.43 5.87
CA LYS A 125 -5.85 10.26 7.06
C LYS A 125 -6.38 9.69 8.37
N ASN A 126 -7.48 8.93 8.34
CA ASN A 126 -8.15 8.43 9.55
C ASN A 126 -7.86 6.96 9.85
N GLU A 127 -7.53 6.15 8.84
CA GLU A 127 -7.18 4.74 9.04
C GLU A 127 -5.71 4.61 9.47
N ASP A 128 -5.47 4.91 10.75
CA ASP A 128 -4.15 4.89 11.38
C ASP A 128 -3.48 3.51 11.30
N TRP A 129 -4.24 2.42 11.44
CA TRP A 129 -3.70 1.07 11.31
C TRP A 129 -3.12 0.77 9.91
N LEU A 130 -3.61 1.44 8.86
CA LEU A 130 -3.21 1.19 7.47
C LEU A 130 -2.04 2.06 7.04
N ALA A 131 -2.17 3.38 7.18
CA ALA A 131 -1.22 4.36 6.64
C ALA A 131 -0.61 5.27 7.71
N ARG A 132 -0.96 5.08 8.99
CA ARG A 132 -0.65 5.99 10.11
C ARG A 132 -1.27 7.39 9.99
N GLY A 133 -2.20 7.57 9.05
CA GLY A 133 -2.94 8.82 8.94
C GLY A 133 -2.04 10.00 8.61
N VAL A 134 -2.09 11.01 9.49
CA VAL A 134 -1.21 12.18 9.45
C VAL A 134 0.09 12.01 10.25
N LYS A 135 0.28 10.85 10.89
CA LYS A 135 1.49 10.55 11.69
C LYS A 135 2.61 10.07 10.77
N ASN A 136 3.81 10.63 10.95
CA ASN A 136 4.98 10.21 10.17
C ASN A 136 5.42 8.78 10.52
N VAL A 137 5.78 8.03 9.48
CA VAL A 137 6.47 6.75 9.61
C VAL A 137 7.97 6.99 9.53
N ILE A 138 8.71 6.68 10.58
CA ILE A 138 10.17 6.80 10.62
C ILE A 138 10.83 5.42 10.78
N GLY A 139 12.14 5.37 10.52
CA GLY A 139 12.94 4.15 10.73
C GLY A 139 12.70 3.05 9.69
N LEU A 140 12.16 3.38 8.51
CA LEU A 140 12.05 2.40 7.42
C LEU A 140 13.44 2.01 6.90
N PRO A 141 13.75 0.71 6.72
CA PRO A 141 15.04 0.27 6.20
C PRO A 141 15.30 0.85 4.81
N ARG A 142 16.46 1.45 4.57
CA ARG A 142 16.77 2.07 3.26
C ARG A 142 16.64 1.06 2.11
N PRO A 143 16.18 1.49 0.92
CA PRO A 143 16.11 0.60 -0.23
C PRO A 143 17.52 0.15 -0.63
N TRP A 144 17.73 -1.16 -0.75
CA TRP A 144 18.96 -1.70 -1.35
C TRP A 144 19.09 -1.15 -2.78
N PRO A 145 20.27 -0.70 -3.25
CA PRO A 145 21.60 -0.88 -2.68
C PRO A 145 22.11 0.28 -1.81
N VAL A 146 21.25 1.18 -1.32
CA VAL A 146 21.69 2.40 -0.62
C VAL A 146 21.99 2.11 0.86
N PRO A 147 23.26 2.16 1.32
CA PRO A 147 23.63 1.89 2.71
C PRO A 147 23.38 3.11 3.61
N LEU A 148 23.55 2.91 4.93
CA LEU A 148 23.64 3.99 5.90
C LEU A 148 25.03 4.63 5.87
N GLU A 149 25.11 5.94 6.03
CA GLU A 149 26.39 6.68 6.06
C GLU A 149 27.26 6.19 7.21
N VAL A 150 26.66 5.95 8.38
CA VAL A 150 27.35 5.42 9.57
C VAL A 150 28.03 4.08 9.26
N ASN A 151 27.39 3.21 8.49
CA ASN A 151 27.97 1.91 8.13
C ASN A 151 29.16 2.08 7.16
N LEU A 152 29.08 3.05 6.23
CA LEU A 152 30.19 3.38 5.34
C LEU A 152 31.38 3.98 6.10
N GLN A 153 31.09 4.82 7.09
CA GLN A 153 32.12 5.45 7.93
C GLN A 153 32.81 4.46 8.87
N GLN A 154 32.21 3.28 9.09
CA GLN A 154 32.80 2.19 9.87
C GLN A 154 33.53 1.16 9.00
N ASP A 155 33.37 1.20 7.67
CA ASP A 155 34.00 0.25 6.75
C ASP A 155 35.46 0.66 6.44
N PRO A 156 36.46 -0.13 6.86
CA PRO A 156 37.86 0.19 6.62
C PRO A 156 38.18 0.39 5.13
N ALA A 157 37.57 -0.39 4.23
CA ALA A 157 37.81 -0.29 2.80
C ALA A 157 37.24 1.01 2.22
N PHE A 158 36.14 1.52 2.77
CA PHE A 158 35.59 2.81 2.38
C PHE A 158 36.46 3.97 2.89
N LEU A 159 36.94 3.87 4.13
CA LEU A 159 37.84 4.86 4.74
C LEU A 159 39.16 5.00 3.97
N GLU A 160 39.77 3.88 3.59
CA GLU A 160 40.99 3.89 2.77
C GLU A 160 40.75 4.56 1.42
N ARG A 161 39.66 4.23 0.72
CA ARG A 161 39.30 4.88 -0.56
C ARG A 161 39.07 6.39 -0.39
N ALA A 162 38.36 6.81 0.66
CA ALA A 162 38.17 8.22 0.95
C ALA A 162 39.52 8.94 1.18
N ALA A 163 40.44 8.29 1.92
CA ALA A 163 41.78 8.81 2.15
C ALA A 163 42.61 8.92 0.87
N THR A 164 42.53 7.96 -0.06
CA THR A 164 43.25 8.04 -1.36
C THR A 164 42.84 9.24 -2.21
N ILE A 165 41.57 9.67 -2.07
CA ILE A 165 41.01 10.82 -2.81
C ILE A 165 41.17 12.12 -1.99
N GLY A 166 41.73 12.04 -0.77
CA GLY A 166 41.91 13.18 0.14
C GLY A 166 40.60 13.75 0.68
N MET A 167 39.53 12.93 0.72
CA MET A 167 38.20 13.37 1.15
C MET A 167 37.90 12.93 2.59
N ASP A 168 37.27 13.82 3.35
CA ASP A 168 36.75 13.48 4.67
C ASP A 168 35.72 12.33 4.59
N PRO A 169 35.80 11.29 5.45
CA PRO A 169 34.86 10.17 5.45
C PRO A 169 33.38 10.57 5.54
N THR A 170 33.06 11.63 6.27
CA THR A 170 31.69 12.12 6.40
C THR A 170 31.18 12.68 5.07
N MET A 171 32.00 13.51 4.43
CA MET A 171 31.69 14.08 3.13
C MET A 171 31.60 12.98 2.04
N ALA A 172 32.56 12.06 2.01
CA ALA A 172 32.61 10.95 1.06
C ALA A 172 31.37 10.07 1.17
N SER A 173 31.01 9.64 2.39
CA SER A 173 29.85 8.79 2.66
C SER A 173 28.53 9.49 2.25
N THR A 174 28.40 10.79 2.53
CA THR A 174 27.22 11.58 2.16
C THR A 174 27.07 11.73 0.65
N LEU A 175 28.15 12.05 -0.07
CA LEU A 175 28.14 12.16 -1.52
C LEU A 175 27.83 10.81 -2.18
N TRP A 176 28.42 9.74 -1.67
CA TRP A 176 28.19 8.38 -2.16
C TRP A 176 26.72 7.96 -2.03
N VAL A 177 26.12 8.17 -0.86
CA VAL A 177 24.70 7.85 -0.64
C VAL A 177 23.79 8.70 -1.53
N LYS A 178 24.04 10.00 -1.64
CA LYS A 178 23.26 10.89 -2.55
C LYS A 178 23.35 10.44 -3.99
N PHE A 179 24.54 10.03 -4.43
CA PHE A 179 24.76 9.50 -5.77
C PHE A 179 23.98 8.20 -6.03
N LEU A 180 23.99 7.26 -5.07
CA LEU A 180 23.20 6.04 -5.18
C LEU A 180 21.68 6.32 -5.23
N TYR A 181 21.18 7.27 -4.43
CA TYR A 181 19.78 7.70 -4.54
C TYR A 181 19.47 8.34 -5.89
N ALA A 182 20.37 9.17 -6.43
CA ALA A 182 20.18 9.78 -7.74
C ALA A 182 20.09 8.71 -8.86
N ILE A 183 20.95 7.69 -8.82
CA ILE A 183 20.89 6.54 -9.74
C ILE A 183 19.57 5.80 -9.56
N LEU A 184 19.22 5.44 -8.31
CA LEU A 184 17.99 4.70 -8.04
C LEU A 184 16.76 5.45 -8.58
N PHE A 185 16.70 6.76 -8.33
CA PHE A 185 15.63 7.61 -8.83
C PHE A 185 15.59 7.68 -10.36
N ALA A 186 16.74 7.86 -11.00
CA ALA A 186 16.84 7.87 -12.45
C ALA A 186 16.37 6.54 -13.07
N VAL A 187 16.76 5.40 -12.49
CA VAL A 187 16.32 4.07 -12.93
C VAL A 187 14.81 3.93 -12.81
N VAL A 188 14.22 4.33 -11.68
CA VAL A 188 12.76 4.29 -11.48
C VAL A 188 12.05 5.15 -12.52
N LEU A 189 12.53 6.37 -12.78
CA LEU A 189 11.95 7.24 -13.80
C LEU A 189 12.04 6.64 -15.20
N VAL A 190 13.18 6.05 -15.57
CA VAL A 190 13.34 5.38 -16.86
C VAL A 190 12.38 4.20 -17.00
N ILE A 191 12.18 3.41 -15.93
CA ILE A 191 11.21 2.31 -15.94
C ILE A 191 9.79 2.84 -16.14
N ILE A 192 9.38 3.86 -15.37
CA ILE A 192 8.05 4.46 -15.50
C ILE A 192 7.86 5.04 -16.89
N PHE A 193 8.83 5.81 -17.39
CA PHE A 193 8.79 6.39 -18.73
C PHE A 193 8.65 5.31 -19.81
N TRP A 194 9.45 4.25 -19.73
CA TRP A 194 9.38 3.13 -20.66
C TRP A 194 8.03 2.41 -20.62
N LEU A 195 7.46 2.19 -19.42
CA LEU A 195 6.12 1.62 -19.27
C LEU A 195 5.04 2.53 -19.84
N SER A 196 5.12 3.83 -19.60
CA SER A 196 4.18 4.82 -20.15
C SER A 196 4.25 4.88 -21.67
N GLU A 197 5.45 4.88 -22.24
CA GLU A 197 5.64 4.90 -23.70
C GLU A 197 5.10 3.61 -24.33
N ARG A 198 5.38 2.46 -23.72
CA ARG A 198 4.82 1.18 -24.15
C ARG A 198 3.30 1.14 -24.05
N ALA A 199 2.71 1.74 -23.02
CA ALA A 199 1.26 1.84 -22.88
C ALA A 199 0.64 2.70 -23.99
N ARG A 200 1.30 3.80 -24.38
CA ARG A 200 0.83 4.69 -25.47
C ARG A 200 0.87 4.03 -26.85
N HIS A 201 1.91 3.26 -27.16
CA HIS A 201 2.04 2.54 -28.45
C HIS A 201 1.31 1.20 -28.48
N SER A 202 0.70 0.80 -27.37
CA SER A 202 -0.03 -0.45 -27.26
C SER A 202 -1.31 -0.44 -28.12
N PRO A 203 -1.68 -1.55 -28.79
CA PRO A 203 -2.79 -1.58 -29.75
C PRO A 203 -4.20 -1.38 -29.15
N TRP A 204 -4.32 -1.11 -27.85
CA TRP A 204 -5.60 -0.98 -27.14
C TRP A 204 -6.53 0.08 -27.73
N GLY A 205 -5.99 1.18 -28.25
CA GLY A 205 -6.77 2.24 -28.89
C GLY A 205 -7.39 1.87 -30.26
N ARG A 206 -6.98 0.75 -30.87
CA ARG A 206 -7.54 0.26 -32.15
C ARG A 206 -8.72 -0.69 -31.99
N MET A 207 -9.05 -1.11 -30.77
CA MET A 207 -10.18 -2.02 -30.48
C MET A 207 -11.44 -1.30 -29.95
N MET A 208 -11.38 0.02 -29.73
CA MET A 208 -12.52 0.83 -29.23
C MET A 208 -13.07 1.82 -30.28
N ARG A 209 -12.81 1.59 -31.57
CA ARG A 209 -13.49 2.27 -32.69
C ARG A 209 -14.46 1.32 -33.36
#